data_AF-A0A8A2VFU8-F1
#
_entry.id   AF-A0A8A2VFU8-F1
#
_cell.length_a   1.000
_cell.length_b   1.000
_cell.length_c   1.000
_cell.angle_alpha   90.00
_cell.angle_beta   90.00
_cell.angle_gamma   90.00
#
_symmetry.space_group_name_H-M   'P 1'
#
loop_
_entity.id
_entity.type
_entity.pdbx_description
1 polymer ?
#
loop_
_entity_poly.entity_id
_entity_poly.type
_entity_poly.pdbx_seq_one_letter_code
_entity_poly.pdbx_strand_id
1 'polypeptide(L)' 'MIDRRAELEVETLLKIVLALIAVLLILQIVQAVIGSIASLLGPFFFVVQVAIAALIVLWLLEKI' A
#
# COMPACT_ATOMS: atom_id res chain seq x y z
N MET A 1 7.51 -18.41 -34.47
CA MET A 1 7.25 -18.14 -33.04
C MET A 1 7.63 -16.67 -32.81
N ILE A 2 6.67 -15.83 -32.44
CA ILE A 2 6.95 -14.40 -32.18
C ILE A 2 7.61 -14.33 -30.80
N ASP A 3 8.94 -14.32 -30.77
CA ASP A 3 9.69 -14.23 -29.51
C ASP A 3 9.81 -12.76 -29.09
N ARG A 4 8.77 -12.25 -28.40
CA ARG A 4 8.71 -10.85 -27.90
C ARG A 4 9.51 -10.63 -26.61
N ARG A 5 10.23 -11.64 -26.12
CA ARG A 5 10.92 -11.59 -24.82
C ARG A 5 12.05 -10.55 -24.75
N ALA A 6 12.54 -10.08 -25.90
CA ALA A 6 13.61 -9.10 -26.01
C ALA A 6 13.18 -7.78 -26.68
N GLU A 7 11.88 -7.47 -26.72
CA GLU A 7 11.39 -6.22 -27.34
C GLU A 7 11.67 -4.98 -26.48
N LEU A 8 11.89 -5.16 -25.17
CA LEU A 8 12.25 -4.07 -24.27
C LEU A 8 13.77 -3.88 -24.22
N GLU A 9 14.20 -2.68 -24.59
CA GLU A 9 15.59 -2.26 -24.41
C GLU A 9 15.99 -2.32 -22.93
N VAL A 10 17.22 -2.77 -22.67
CA VAL A 10 17.77 -2.95 -21.32
C VAL A 10 17.66 -1.68 -20.48
N GLU A 11 17.90 -0.51 -21.09
CA GLU A 11 17.77 0.78 -20.42
C GLU A 11 16.33 1.06 -19.96
N THR A 12 15.34 0.77 -20.82
CA THR A 12 13.92 0.93 -20.49
C THR A 12 13.51 -0.02 -19.36
N LEU A 13 13.97 -1.28 -19.41
CA LEU A 13 13.73 -2.24 -18.34
C LEU A 13 14.33 -1.77 -17.02
N LEU A 14 15.57 -1.27 -17.02
CA LEU A 14 16.23 -0.73 -15.84
C LEU A 14 15.47 0.47 -15.25
N LYS A 15 14.97 1.38 -16.09
CA LYS A 15 14.14 2.52 -15.65
C LYS A 15 12.83 2.05 -15.02
N ILE A 16 12.16 1.07 -15.61
CA ILE A 16 10.93 0.48 -15.05
C ILE A 16 11.22 -0.16 -13.69
N VAL A 17 12.27 -0.98 -13.60
CA VAL A 17 12.67 -1.63 -12.34
C VAL A 17 13.00 -0.58 -11.28
N LEU A 18 13.74 0.47 -11.64
CA LEU A 18 14.06 1.56 -10.72
C LEU A 18 12.79 2.27 -10.21
N ALA A 19 11.83 2.54 -11.10
CA ALA A 19 10.55 3.13 -10.72
C ALA A 19 9.76 2.20 -9.80
N LEU A 20 9.72 0.90 -10.08
CA LEU A 20 9.06 -0.10 -9.24
C LEU A 20 9.71 -0.18 -7.85
N ILE A 21 11.05 -0.16 -7.78
CA ILE A 21 11.78 -0.09 -6.51
C ILE A 21 11.45 1.20 -5.77
N ALA A 22 11.39 2.34 -6.46
CA ALA A 22 11.03 3.61 -5.83
C ALA A 22 9.61 3.57 -5.24
N VAL A 23 8.63 3.04 -5.97
CA VAL A 23 7.27 2.81 -5.44
C VAL A 23 7.29 1.87 -4.25
N LEU A 24 8.07 0.78 -4.33
CA LEU A 24 8.20 -0.17 -3.22
C LEU A 24 8.78 0.50 -1.97
N LEU A 25 9.79 1.35 -2.12
CA LEU A 25 10.37 2.10 -1.01
C LEU A 25 9.37 3.06 -0.37
N ILE A 26 8.54 3.73 -1.17
CA ILE A 26 7.47 4.59 -0.65
C ILE A 26 6.48 3.76 0.18
N LEU A 27 6.05 2.60 -0.34
CA LEU A 27 5.15 1.71 0.39
C LEU A 27 5.78 1.21 1.70
N GLN A 28 7.08 0.90 1.70
CA GLN A 28 7.80 0.52 2.92
C GLN A 28 7.82 1.65 3.95
N ILE A 29 8.06 2.89 3.53
CA ILE A 29 8.04 4.07 4.42
C ILE A 29 6.63 4.25 5.01
N VAL A 30 5.59 4.18 4.17
CA VAL A 30 4.20 4.27 4.63
C VAL A 30 3.87 3.18 5.65
N GLN A 31 4.28 1.94 5.38
CA GLN A 31 4.08 0.83 6.30
C GLN A 31 4.84 1.02 7.61
N ALA A 32 6.07 1.51 7.58
CA ALA A 32 6.86 1.79 8.77
C ALA A 32 6.22 2.88 9.63
N VAL A 33 5.71 3.95 9.01
CA VAL A 33 5.02 5.04 9.71
C VAL A 33 3.72 4.53 10.35
N ILE A 34 2.88 3.83 9.60
CA ILE A 34 1.62 3.26 10.14
C ILE A 34 1.93 2.25 11.25
N GLY A 35 2.93 1.39 11.06
CA GLY A 35 3.36 0.41 12.06
C GLY A 35 3.88 1.06 13.33
N SER A 36 4.57 2.19 13.23
CA SER A 36 5.04 2.96 14.39
C SER A 36 3.86 3.56 15.17
N ILE A 37 2.86 4.10 14.48
CA ILE A 37 1.65 4.62 15.13
C ILE A 37 0.84 3.49 15.76
N ALA A 38 0.71 2.35 15.06
CA ALA A 38 0.03 1.17 15.57
C ALA A 38 0.73 0.59 16.81
N SER A 39 2.06 0.59 16.86
CA SER A 39 2.81 0.10 18.02
C SER A 39 2.60 0.98 19.26
N LEU A 40 2.49 2.31 19.08
CA LEU A 40 2.17 3.24 20.17
C LEU A 40 0.77 3.00 20.74
N LEU A 41 -0.20 2.65 19.89
CA LEU A 41 -1.56 2.29 20.31
C LEU A 41 -1.64 0.86 20.87
N GLY A 42 -0.65 0.03 20.59
CA GLY A 42 -0.55 -1.35 21.06
C GLY A 42 -1.81 -2.17 20.71
N PRO A 43 -2.31 -3.01 21.63
CA PRO A 43 -3.47 -3.87 21.37
C PRO A 43 -4.77 -3.08 21.11
N PHE A 44 -4.86 -1.81 21.51
CA PHE A 44 -6.02 -0.97 21.25
C PHE A 44 -6.15 -0.54 19.79
N PHE A 45 -5.08 -0.66 18.98
CA PHE A 45 -5.12 -0.36 17.54
C PHE A 45 -6.25 -1.13 16.84
N PHE A 46 -6.42 -2.42 17.15
CA PHE A 46 -7.49 -3.25 16.58
C PHE A 46 -8.89 -2.72 16.95
N VAL A 47 -9.10 -2.34 18.22
CA VAL A 47 -10.37 -1.80 18.70
C VAL A 47 -10.70 -0.49 17.98
N VAL A 48 -9.74 0.41 17.85
CA VAL A 48 -9.89 1.68 17.12
C VAL A 48 -10.22 1.43 15.65
N GLN A 49 -9.55 0.48 15.01
CA GLN A 49 -9.76 0.15 13.61
C GLN A 49 -11.16 -0.43 13.35
N VAL A 50 -11.64 -1.31 14.24
CA VAL A 50 -13.01 -1.84 14.21
C VAL A 50 -14.04 -0.73 14.45
N ALA A 51 -13.79 0.17 15.40
CA ALA A 51 -14.67 1.30 15.66
C ALA A 51 -14.78 2.23 14.44
N ILE A 52 -13.65 2.55 13.80
CA ILE A 52 -13.64 3.35 12.56
C ILE A 52 -14.39 2.63 11.44
N ALA A 53 -14.16 1.33 11.24
CA ALA A 53 -14.87 0.55 10.22
C ALA A 53 -16.39 0.53 10.48
N ALA A 54 -16.81 0.36 11.74
CA ALA A 54 -18.22 0.43 12.12
C ALA A 54 -18.80 1.82 11.85
N LEU A 55 -18.08 2.90 12.16
CA LEU A 55 -18.51 4.27 11.85
C LEU A 55 -18.65 4.50 10.35
N ILE A 56 -17.72 3.99 9.53
CA ILE A 56 -17.81 4.07 8.06
C ILE A 56 -19.04 3.32 7.56
N VAL A 57 -19.30 2.12 8.07
CA VAL A 57 -20.48 1.31 7.69
C VAL A 57 -21.77 2.00 8.11
N LEU A 58 -21.86 2.50 9.34
CA LEU A 58 -23.03 3.22 9.84
C LEU A 58 -23.28 4.50 9.04
N TRP A 59 -22.22 5.26 8.73
CA TRP A 59 -22.32 6.43 7.88
C TRP A 59 -22.79 6.08 6.47
N LEU A 60 -22.28 5.00 5.89
CA LEU A 60 -22.70 4.55 4.57
C LEU A 60 -24.17 4.10 4.56
N LEU A 61 -24.62 3.44 5.63
CA LEU A 61 -25.99 2.95 5.79
C LEU A 61 -26.98 4.09 6.05
N GLU A 62 -26.56 5.16 6.73
CA GLU A 62 -27.33 6.40 6.87
C GLU A 62 -27.40 7.20 5.56
N LYS A 63 -26.40 7.06 4.68
CA LYS A 63 -26.31 7.79 3.42
C LYS A 63 -26.95 7.07 2.21
N ILE A 64 -27.28 5.79 2.35
CA ILE A 64 -28.01 4.98 1.36
C ILE A 64 -29.51 5.07 1.63
#